data_AF-A0A9P0KEI5-F1
#
_entry.id   AF-A0A9P0KEI5-F1
#
_cell.length_a   1.000
_cell.length_b   1.000
_cell.length_c   1.000
_cell.angle_alpha   90.00
_cell.angle_beta   90.00
_cell.angle_gamma   90.00
#
_symmetry.space_group_name_H-M   'P 1'
#
loop_
_entity.id
_entity.type
_entity.pdbx_description
1 polymer ?
#
loop_
_entity_poly.entity_id
_entity_poly.type
_entity_poly.pdbx_seq_one_letter_code
_entity_poly.pdbx_strand_id
1 'polypeptide(L)'
;MISLYTNCGYVTIFNLQYYPFSSTMEDGDHDELLQGTDDESVSDTEDHCIPSSRKNSDDSHHRHTITYFHHTKLEFLTTKITLIFSSTVMLILLPLYLDSINVKGNAYSLILMNTLISTLLFVITMVIAKFFCEKYRNIGITSFPVRFFKLLQLALVYFLCAFMIIYALDRKRVVCHLQDPIKGIVLVFSLLYYFFFCRKLMGLQRIFSATTIIVGLFISIDYGLCDEFRCRGYERERIADDAGRWSWHTHVAWTIVYVAGLALFAAYFSLLDLYVLDNGEMECHQVNIPSSFLSTVSRSVSFPSSNNAASSQFITSSSDPSHLTKKHSVVHLAMWLHIFGLVIILALFWTDLTPTLGKGKNFAEFWNYTLNGMMCHFEKPVPPNLGPPPCGNVFLYSWFFMCSYVLFVVMSMKFLILSQSAVYTIATMSTSLPFVGIWWSLFHAAPHTTGLLIWSPSVTGELICSLLGLPIVMVGLYLLCKTHFKDYQWSRIARTQVGSNNILA
;
A
#
# COMPACT_ATOMS: atom_id res chain seq x y z
N MET A 1 31.98 38.90 -3.07
CA MET A 1 33.17 38.11 -3.47
C MET A 1 33.99 37.78 -2.22
N ILE A 2 33.46 36.92 -1.34
CA ILE A 2 34.19 36.25 -0.26
C ILE A 2 33.58 34.85 -0.21
N SER A 3 34.42 33.86 -0.52
CA SER A 3 34.09 32.43 -0.50
C SER A 3 34.29 31.92 0.91
N LEU A 4 33.24 31.34 1.50
CA LEU A 4 33.31 30.53 2.71
C LEU A 4 32.57 29.23 2.38
N TYR A 5 33.30 28.29 1.78
CA TYR A 5 32.87 26.90 1.70
C TYR A 5 33.48 26.14 2.88
N THR A 6 32.61 25.86 3.83
CA THR A 6 32.87 25.04 5.01
C THR A 6 32.98 23.58 4.58
N ASN A 7 34.15 22.99 4.87
CA ASN A 7 34.39 21.55 4.87
C ASN A 7 33.39 20.85 5.80
N CYS A 8 32.62 19.89 5.29
CA CYS A 8 31.96 18.88 6.10
C CYS A 8 32.73 17.57 5.90
N GLY A 9 33.71 17.34 6.77
CA GLY A 9 34.33 16.03 6.91
C GLY A 9 33.35 15.06 7.53
N TYR A 10 33.16 13.90 6.91
CA TYR A 10 32.64 12.72 7.59
C TYR A 10 33.82 11.83 7.96
N VAL A 11 34.03 11.75 9.27
CA VAL A 11 34.88 10.79 9.95
C VAL A 11 34.36 9.39 9.66
N THR A 12 35.13 8.64 8.89
CA THR A 12 34.96 7.21 8.69
C THR A 12 35.51 6.47 9.91
N ILE A 13 34.67 5.76 10.66
CA ILE A 13 35.10 4.70 11.58
C ILE A 13 34.49 3.40 11.05
N PHE A 14 35.24 2.72 10.19
CA PHE A 14 35.30 1.27 10.12
C PHE A 14 36.74 0.93 9.71
N ASN A 15 37.52 0.51 10.70
CA ASN A 15 38.88 0.02 10.54
C ASN A 15 38.76 -1.44 10.08
N LEU A 16 39.01 -1.70 8.79
CA LEU A 16 39.21 -3.05 8.26
C LEU A 16 40.54 -3.05 7.51
N GLN A 17 41.45 -3.81 8.08
CA GLN A 17 42.86 -3.90 7.80
C GLN A 17 43.07 -4.64 6.46
N TYR A 18 43.63 -3.93 5.47
CA TYR A 18 44.03 -4.47 4.17
C TYR A 18 45.27 -5.35 4.29
N TYR A 19 45.22 -6.57 3.78
CA TYR A 19 46.38 -7.34 3.32
C TYR A 19 46.47 -7.22 1.79
N PRO A 20 47.66 -6.97 1.20
CA PRO A 20 47.82 -6.93 -0.24
C PRO A 20 48.07 -8.35 -0.77
N PHE A 21 47.36 -8.76 -1.82
CA PHE A 21 47.74 -9.97 -2.57
C PHE A 21 48.21 -9.58 -3.96
N SER A 22 49.47 -9.94 -4.21
CA SER A 22 50.27 -9.68 -5.40
C SER A 22 49.86 -10.61 -6.54
N SER A 23 49.90 -10.09 -7.77
CA SER A 23 49.82 -10.87 -9.00
C SER A 23 51.14 -11.60 -9.27
N THR A 24 51.08 -12.90 -9.52
CA THR A 24 52.10 -13.63 -10.29
C THR A 24 51.40 -14.62 -11.22
N MET A 25 51.68 -14.46 -12.51
CA MET A 25 51.51 -15.48 -13.54
C MET A 25 52.41 -16.66 -13.20
N GLU A 26 51.88 -17.88 -13.28
CA GLU A 26 52.66 -19.07 -13.58
C GLU A 26 51.74 -20.04 -14.34
N ASP A 27 52.13 -20.31 -15.58
CA ASP A 27 51.65 -21.39 -16.43
C ASP A 27 52.01 -22.74 -15.79
N GLY A 28 51.13 -23.73 -15.94
CA GLY A 28 51.40 -25.08 -15.47
C GLY A 28 50.28 -26.05 -15.85
N ASP A 29 50.47 -26.72 -16.98
CA ASP A 29 49.67 -27.82 -17.50
C ASP A 29 49.33 -28.88 -16.44
N HIS A 30 48.06 -29.29 -16.38
CA HIS A 30 47.69 -30.67 -16.06
C HIS A 30 46.31 -30.99 -16.62
N ASP A 31 46.31 -31.68 -17.77
CA ASP A 31 45.28 -32.62 -18.16
C ASP A 31 45.10 -33.70 -17.08
N GLU A 32 43.86 -34.00 -16.70
CA GLU A 32 43.29 -35.36 -16.75
C GLU A 32 41.89 -35.41 -16.10
N LEU A 33 40.94 -35.86 -16.92
CA LEU A 33 39.87 -36.80 -16.58
C LEU A 33 39.05 -36.54 -15.30
N LEU A 34 37.83 -36.01 -15.46
CA LEU A 34 36.65 -36.65 -14.87
C LEU A 34 35.43 -36.43 -15.75
N GLN A 35 35.12 -37.50 -16.47
CA GLN A 35 33.88 -37.78 -17.18
C GLN A 35 32.79 -37.97 -16.12
N GLY A 36 31.83 -37.04 -16.05
CA GLY A 36 30.65 -37.12 -15.20
C GLY A 36 29.43 -36.80 -16.05
N THR A 37 28.82 -37.87 -16.55
CA THR A 37 27.61 -37.90 -17.37
C THR A 37 26.41 -37.19 -16.73
N ASP A 38 25.64 -36.57 -17.61
CA ASP A 38 24.26 -36.12 -17.48
C ASP A 38 23.39 -37.04 -16.61
N ASP A 39 22.66 -36.43 -15.67
CA ASP A 39 21.28 -36.80 -15.30
C ASP A 39 20.73 -35.75 -14.32
N GLU A 40 20.34 -34.57 -14.84
CA GLU A 40 19.38 -33.70 -14.14
C GLU A 40 17.98 -34.32 -14.21
N SER A 41 17.78 -35.38 -13.42
CA SER A 41 16.43 -35.79 -13.00
C SER A 41 16.05 -34.97 -11.77
N VAL A 42 15.37 -33.85 -12.01
CA VAL A 42 14.64 -33.10 -10.97
C VAL A 42 13.52 -34.01 -10.47
N SER A 43 13.83 -34.84 -9.49
CA SER A 43 12.88 -35.67 -8.78
C SER A 43 12.20 -34.82 -7.70
N ASP A 44 10.99 -34.35 -8.03
CA ASP A 44 9.99 -33.82 -7.08
C ASP A 44 9.47 -34.94 -6.15
N THR A 45 10.37 -35.64 -5.47
CA THR A 45 10.04 -36.72 -4.53
C THR A 45 10.74 -36.52 -3.21
N GLU A 46 10.41 -35.44 -2.50
CA GLU A 46 10.68 -35.34 -1.05
C GLU A 46 9.74 -34.29 -0.44
N ASP A 47 8.54 -34.72 -0.05
CA ASP A 47 7.76 -34.23 1.12
C ASP A 47 6.32 -34.84 1.14
N HIS A 48 6.23 -36.16 1.01
CA HIS A 48 5.05 -36.93 1.42
C HIS A 48 5.39 -37.80 2.64
N CYS A 49 5.80 -37.15 3.73
CA CYS A 49 5.60 -37.70 5.06
C CYS A 49 4.11 -37.58 5.42
N ILE A 50 3.31 -38.55 4.99
CA ILE A 50 2.01 -38.83 5.60
C ILE A 50 2.33 -39.37 7.00
N PRO A 51 1.99 -38.67 8.10
CA PRO A 51 2.10 -39.28 9.41
C PRO A 51 1.05 -40.36 9.49
N SER A 52 1.52 -41.61 9.56
CA SER A 52 0.71 -42.76 9.91
C SER A 52 -0.01 -42.48 11.23
N SER A 53 -1.30 -42.76 11.22
CA SER A 53 -2.27 -42.47 12.28
C SER A 53 -1.81 -42.93 13.65
N ARG A 54 -1.48 -41.99 14.54
CA ARG A 54 -1.66 -42.17 15.98
C ARG A 54 -2.64 -41.12 16.48
N LYS A 55 -3.87 -41.60 16.65
CA LYS A 55 -5.07 -40.89 17.08
C LYS A 55 -4.92 -40.52 18.57
N ASN A 56 -4.10 -39.52 18.88
CA ASN A 56 -4.13 -38.84 20.17
C ASN A 56 -4.92 -37.54 19.97
N SER A 57 -6.12 -37.54 20.52
CA SER A 57 -7.18 -36.53 20.34
C SER A 57 -7.05 -35.29 21.22
N ASP A 58 -5.86 -34.96 21.74
CA ASP A 58 -5.70 -33.88 22.73
C ASP A 58 -4.84 -32.69 22.30
N ASP A 59 -4.20 -32.71 21.12
CA ASP A 59 -3.35 -31.60 20.67
C ASP A 59 -4.07 -30.62 19.72
N SER A 60 -5.29 -30.23 20.10
CA SER A 60 -6.03 -29.13 19.44
C SER A 60 -5.50 -27.77 19.91
N HIS A 61 -4.19 -27.56 19.79
CA HIS A 61 -3.61 -26.22 19.83
C HIS A 61 -4.40 -25.37 18.84
N HIS A 62 -5.07 -24.33 19.37
CA HIS A 62 -5.97 -23.41 18.69
C HIS A 62 -5.41 -22.87 17.36
N ARG A 63 -5.46 -23.68 16.30
CA ARG A 63 -5.36 -23.21 14.93
C ARG A 63 -6.68 -22.51 14.70
N HIS A 64 -6.68 -21.19 14.91
CA HIS A 64 -7.72 -20.33 14.39
C HIS A 64 -7.92 -20.69 12.92
N THR A 65 -9.00 -21.42 12.63
CA THR A 65 -9.31 -21.87 11.29
C THR A 65 -9.72 -20.65 10.50
N ILE A 66 -8.74 -19.98 9.88
CA ILE A 66 -8.98 -18.83 9.02
C ILE A 66 -9.83 -19.32 7.86
N THR A 67 -11.09 -18.90 7.83
CA THR A 67 -12.00 -19.20 6.73
C THR A 67 -11.72 -18.25 5.58
N TYR A 68 -11.02 -18.73 4.55
CA TYR A 68 -10.83 -17.96 3.32
C TYR A 68 -12.13 -17.86 2.52
N PHE A 69 -12.32 -16.72 1.84
CA PHE A 69 -13.39 -16.53 0.86
C PHE A 69 -13.11 -17.35 -0.40
N HIS A 70 -14.13 -18.03 -0.93
CA HIS A 70 -13.98 -18.80 -2.16
C HIS A 70 -13.79 -17.84 -3.35
N HIS A 71 -12.63 -17.90 -3.99
CA HIS A 71 -12.30 -17.08 -5.15
C HIS A 71 -11.52 -17.88 -6.18
N THR A 72 -11.56 -17.43 -7.43
CA THR A 72 -10.76 -18.04 -8.51
C THR A 72 -9.36 -17.45 -8.53
N LYS A 73 -8.36 -18.23 -8.97
CA LYS A 73 -6.99 -17.73 -9.15
C LYS A 73 -6.94 -16.54 -10.11
N LEU A 74 -7.75 -16.58 -11.17
CA LEU A 74 -7.88 -15.51 -12.16
C LEU A 74 -8.38 -14.22 -11.51
N GLU A 75 -9.46 -14.29 -10.71
CA GLU A 75 -9.99 -13.10 -10.01
C GLU A 75 -8.95 -12.47 -9.08
N PHE A 76 -8.21 -13.30 -8.34
CA PHE A 76 -7.14 -12.83 -7.45
C PHE A 76 -6.04 -12.10 -8.23
N LEU A 77 -5.53 -12.72 -9.30
CA LEU A 77 -4.46 -12.15 -10.12
C LEU A 77 -4.90 -10.88 -10.84
N THR A 78 -6.10 -10.86 -11.42
CA THR A 78 -6.66 -9.67 -12.08
C THR A 78 -6.79 -8.53 -11.08
N THR A 79 -7.36 -8.78 -9.90
CA THR A 79 -7.49 -7.75 -8.85
C THR A 79 -6.12 -7.21 -8.43
N LYS A 80 -5.12 -8.08 -8.29
CA LYS A 80 -3.72 -7.71 -7.98
C LYS A 80 -3.11 -6.79 -9.05
N ILE A 81 -3.19 -7.18 -10.32
CA ILE A 81 -2.63 -6.40 -11.44
C ILE A 81 -3.33 -5.06 -11.57
N THR A 82 -4.67 -5.03 -11.46
CA THR A 82 -5.43 -3.79 -11.49
C THR A 82 -5.10 -2.87 -10.32
N LEU A 83 -4.83 -3.43 -9.12
CA LEU A 83 -4.37 -2.65 -7.97
C LEU A 83 -3.00 -2.01 -8.21
N ILE A 84 -2.04 -2.77 -8.75
CA ILE A 84 -0.71 -2.24 -9.11
C ILE A 84 -0.86 -1.11 -10.14
N PHE A 85 -1.60 -1.37 -11.22
CA PHE A 85 -1.82 -0.40 -12.30
C PHE A 85 -2.48 0.88 -11.81
N SER A 86 -3.60 0.78 -11.09
CA SER A 86 -4.31 1.95 -10.55
C SER A 86 -3.45 2.76 -9.57
N SER A 87 -2.67 2.09 -8.72
CA SER A 87 -1.73 2.74 -7.80
C SER A 87 -0.62 3.49 -8.55
N THR A 88 -0.03 2.88 -9.58
CA THR A 88 1.00 3.53 -10.43
C THR A 88 0.45 4.77 -11.10
N VAL A 89 -0.72 4.67 -11.73
CA VAL A 89 -1.36 5.80 -12.41
C VAL A 89 -1.68 6.92 -11.41
N MET A 90 -2.19 6.61 -10.23
CA MET A 90 -2.43 7.62 -9.18
C MET A 90 -1.15 8.32 -8.73
N LEU A 91 -0.06 7.59 -8.51
CA LEU A 91 1.21 8.16 -8.07
C LEU A 91 1.85 9.07 -9.13
N ILE A 92 1.65 8.77 -10.41
CA ILE A 92 2.08 9.63 -11.52
C ILE A 92 1.20 10.87 -11.64
N LEU A 93 -0.13 10.71 -11.52
CA LEU A 93 -1.08 11.79 -11.77
C LEU A 93 -1.25 12.76 -10.60
N LEU A 94 -1.19 12.28 -9.35
CA LEU A 94 -1.32 13.13 -8.16
C LEU A 94 -0.43 14.39 -8.21
N PRO A 95 0.89 14.27 -8.43
CA PRO A 95 1.75 15.44 -8.51
C PRO A 95 1.37 16.42 -9.64
N LEU A 96 1.08 15.89 -10.84
CA LEU A 96 0.71 16.69 -12.01
C LEU A 96 -0.62 17.43 -11.79
N TYR A 97 -1.57 16.74 -11.17
CA TYR A 97 -2.87 17.27 -10.82
C TYR A 97 -2.75 18.36 -9.75
N LEU A 98 -1.94 18.12 -8.71
CA LEU A 98 -1.72 19.08 -7.63
C LEU A 98 -1.02 20.36 -8.12
N ASP A 99 -0.04 20.23 -9.02
CA ASP A 99 0.62 21.39 -9.63
C ASP A 99 -0.34 22.17 -10.53
N SER A 100 -1.16 21.47 -11.32
CA SER A 100 -2.14 22.09 -12.23
C SER A 100 -3.26 22.82 -11.48
N ILE A 101 -3.85 22.19 -10.46
CA ILE A 101 -4.94 22.82 -9.68
C ILE A 101 -4.43 24.04 -8.92
N ASN A 102 -3.15 24.04 -8.53
CA ASN A 102 -2.57 25.10 -7.74
C ASN A 102 -2.39 26.43 -8.49
N VAL A 103 -2.61 26.48 -9.80
CA VAL A 103 -2.57 27.73 -10.58
C VAL A 103 -3.77 28.62 -10.26
N LYS A 104 -4.98 28.06 -10.20
CA LYS A 104 -6.24 28.81 -9.99
C LYS A 104 -7.03 28.41 -8.76
N GLY A 105 -6.79 27.21 -8.24
CA GLY A 105 -7.46 26.67 -7.07
C GLY A 105 -6.53 26.45 -5.88
N ASN A 106 -7.01 25.64 -4.94
CA ASN A 106 -6.31 25.23 -3.73
C ASN A 106 -6.37 23.70 -3.56
N ALA A 107 -5.48 23.16 -2.72
CA ALA A 107 -5.47 21.74 -2.38
C ALA A 107 -6.83 21.26 -1.82
N TYR A 108 -7.54 22.12 -1.07
CA TYR A 108 -8.89 21.83 -0.59
C TYR A 108 -9.87 21.52 -1.74
N SER A 109 -9.88 22.32 -2.80
CA SER A 109 -10.76 22.10 -3.96
C SER A 109 -10.50 20.76 -4.65
N LEU A 110 -9.25 20.33 -4.73
CA LEU A 110 -8.87 19.01 -5.25
C LEU A 110 -9.47 17.88 -4.41
N ILE A 111 -9.33 17.96 -3.08
CA ILE A 111 -9.85 16.94 -2.15
C ILE A 111 -11.37 16.92 -2.18
N LEU A 112 -12.00 18.10 -2.14
CA LEU A 112 -13.45 18.26 -2.15
C LEU A 112 -14.05 17.70 -3.45
N MET A 113 -13.52 18.09 -4.61
CA MET A 113 -14.00 17.58 -5.90
C MET A 113 -13.78 16.08 -6.05
N ASN A 114 -12.63 15.57 -5.60
CA ASN A 114 -12.36 14.13 -5.65
C ASN A 114 -13.31 13.33 -4.78
N THR A 115 -13.57 13.82 -3.58
CA THR A 115 -14.50 13.18 -2.65
C THR A 115 -15.94 13.28 -3.15
N LEU A 116 -16.36 14.43 -3.68
CA LEU A 116 -17.71 14.64 -4.20
C LEU A 116 -18.00 13.72 -5.40
N ILE A 117 -17.13 13.72 -6.41
CA ILE A 117 -17.29 12.92 -7.63
C ILE A 117 -17.21 11.43 -7.29
N SER A 118 -16.24 10.99 -6.49
CA SER A 118 -16.14 9.58 -6.10
C SER A 118 -17.35 9.12 -5.27
N THR A 119 -17.86 9.95 -4.35
CA THR A 119 -19.10 9.64 -3.61
C THR A 119 -20.27 9.46 -4.58
N LEU A 120 -20.44 10.37 -5.54
CA LEU A 120 -21.49 10.28 -6.54
C LEU A 120 -21.35 8.99 -7.38
N LEU A 121 -20.14 8.69 -7.85
CA LEU A 121 -19.86 7.47 -8.62
C LEU A 121 -20.15 6.20 -7.81
N PHE A 122 -19.79 6.14 -6.53
CA PHE A 122 -20.10 4.99 -5.68
C PHE A 122 -21.60 4.84 -5.42
N VAL A 123 -22.32 5.94 -5.20
CA VAL A 123 -23.79 5.92 -5.05
C VAL A 123 -24.45 5.42 -6.33
N ILE A 124 -24.09 5.97 -7.50
CA ILE A 124 -24.61 5.54 -8.81
C ILE A 124 -24.28 4.06 -9.04
N THR A 125 -23.03 3.64 -8.81
CA THR A 125 -22.61 2.24 -8.99
C THR A 125 -23.40 1.30 -8.08
N MET A 126 -23.67 1.69 -6.83
CA MET A 126 -24.49 0.91 -5.90
C MET A 126 -25.95 0.81 -6.34
N VAL A 127 -26.53 1.91 -6.83
CA VAL A 127 -27.90 1.93 -7.35
C VAL A 127 -28.00 1.01 -8.57
N ILE A 128 -27.09 1.13 -9.54
CA ILE A 128 -27.00 0.26 -10.72
C ILE A 128 -26.83 -1.20 -10.28
N ALA A 129 -25.88 -1.50 -9.40
CA ALA A 129 -25.66 -2.86 -8.90
C ALA A 129 -26.91 -3.45 -8.22
N LYS A 130 -27.69 -2.63 -7.50
CA LYS A 130 -28.94 -3.09 -6.89
C LYS A 130 -30.02 -3.43 -7.93
N PHE A 131 -30.09 -2.69 -9.03
CA PHE A 131 -31.06 -2.96 -10.10
C PHE A 131 -30.66 -4.14 -10.98
N PHE A 132 -29.38 -4.28 -11.32
CA PHE A 132 -28.91 -5.27 -12.30
C PHE A 132 -28.38 -6.58 -11.70
N CYS A 133 -28.01 -6.62 -10.43
CA CYS A 133 -27.41 -7.80 -9.83
C CYS A 133 -28.25 -8.33 -8.67
N GLU A 134 -28.82 -9.53 -8.86
CA GLU A 134 -29.66 -10.20 -7.84
C GLU A 134 -28.96 -10.33 -6.48
N LYS A 135 -27.63 -10.50 -6.49
CA LYS A 135 -26.78 -10.56 -5.29
C LYS A 135 -26.94 -9.33 -4.37
N TYR A 136 -27.17 -8.14 -4.95
CA TYR A 136 -27.27 -6.88 -4.20
C TYR A 136 -28.72 -6.45 -3.94
N ARG A 137 -29.71 -7.14 -4.51
CA ARG A 137 -31.14 -6.76 -4.39
C ARG A 137 -31.62 -6.69 -2.94
N ASN A 138 -31.11 -7.61 -2.10
CA ASN A 138 -31.50 -7.72 -0.70
C ASN A 138 -30.65 -6.86 0.25
N ILE A 139 -29.66 -6.12 -0.25
CA ILE A 139 -28.83 -5.25 0.59
C ILE A 139 -29.58 -3.93 0.79
N GLY A 140 -29.87 -3.60 2.06
CA GLY A 140 -30.42 -2.30 2.41
C GLY A 140 -29.37 -1.22 2.18
N ILE A 141 -29.58 -0.33 1.19
CA ILE A 141 -28.66 0.79 0.90
C ILE A 141 -28.46 1.68 2.13
N THR A 142 -29.51 1.83 2.95
CA THR A 142 -29.50 2.61 4.19
C THR A 142 -28.88 1.88 5.37
N SER A 143 -28.59 0.58 5.25
CA SER A 143 -27.96 -0.19 6.31
C SER A 143 -26.45 0.02 6.29
N PHE A 144 -25.84 0.24 7.45
CA PHE A 144 -24.39 0.38 7.52
C PHE A 144 -23.70 -0.97 7.34
N PRO A 145 -22.67 -1.09 6.49
CA PRO A 145 -21.93 -2.35 6.31
C PRO A 145 -21.17 -2.73 7.57
N VAL A 146 -20.78 -1.76 8.41
CA VAL A 146 -20.06 -1.99 9.69
C VAL A 146 -20.76 -1.16 10.77
N ARG A 147 -20.54 -1.47 12.05
CA ARG A 147 -21.03 -0.63 13.17
C ARG A 147 -20.65 0.83 12.93
N PHE A 148 -21.60 1.74 13.13
CA PHE A 148 -21.48 3.18 12.84
C PHE A 148 -20.16 3.79 13.33
N PHE A 149 -19.82 3.61 14.61
CA PHE A 149 -18.59 4.18 15.19
C PHE A 149 -17.31 3.66 14.54
N LYS A 150 -17.25 2.36 14.19
CA LYS A 150 -16.10 1.76 13.50
C LYS A 150 -15.96 2.31 12.08
N LEU A 151 -17.08 2.48 11.38
CA LEU A 151 -17.13 3.04 10.03
C LEU A 151 -16.73 4.53 10.04
N LEU A 152 -17.20 5.30 11.01
CA LEU A 152 -16.79 6.69 11.21
C LEU A 152 -15.30 6.79 11.51
N GLN A 153 -14.76 5.91 12.36
CA GLN A 153 -13.31 5.85 12.65
C GLN A 153 -12.50 5.53 11.39
N LEU A 154 -12.91 4.54 10.58
CA LEU A 154 -12.25 4.24 9.31
C LEU A 154 -12.25 5.43 8.36
N ALA A 155 -13.41 6.10 8.21
CA ALA A 155 -13.53 7.30 7.38
C ALA A 155 -12.63 8.43 7.89
N LEU A 156 -12.61 8.66 9.21
CA LEU A 156 -11.75 9.67 9.82
C LEU A 156 -10.27 9.41 9.55
N VAL A 157 -9.77 8.20 9.80
CA VAL A 157 -8.35 7.88 9.56
C VAL A 157 -8.01 8.00 8.08
N TYR A 158 -8.88 7.51 7.19
CA TYR A 158 -8.65 7.54 5.73
C TYR A 158 -8.63 8.96 5.17
N PHE A 159 -9.61 9.79 5.51
CA PHE A 159 -9.66 11.16 4.98
C PHE A 159 -8.67 12.09 5.68
N LEU A 160 -8.35 11.86 6.96
CA LEU A 160 -7.28 12.58 7.65
C LEU A 160 -5.91 12.26 7.04
N CYS A 161 -5.62 10.99 6.72
CA CYS A 161 -4.36 10.64 6.08
C CYS A 161 -4.24 11.25 4.68
N ALA A 162 -5.31 11.18 3.87
CA ALA A 162 -5.34 11.80 2.55
C ALA A 162 -5.15 13.32 2.64
N PHE A 163 -5.81 13.96 3.60
CA PHE A 163 -5.68 15.39 3.87
C PHE A 163 -4.24 15.76 4.22
N MET A 164 -3.61 15.06 5.17
CA MET A 164 -2.21 15.30 5.57
C MET A 164 -1.22 15.10 4.41
N ILE A 165 -1.39 14.02 3.63
CA ILE A 165 -0.54 13.72 2.47
C ILE A 165 -0.67 14.84 1.43
N ILE A 166 -1.88 15.22 1.04
CA ILE A 166 -2.11 16.23 -0.01
C ILE A 166 -1.62 17.61 0.44
N TYR A 167 -1.89 18.02 1.68
CA TYR A 167 -1.42 19.31 2.19
C TYR A 167 0.11 19.38 2.40
N ALA A 168 0.76 18.25 2.68
CA ALA A 168 2.21 18.18 2.73
C ALA A 168 2.85 18.27 1.35
N LEU A 169 2.21 17.71 0.32
CA LEU A 169 2.68 17.82 -1.07
C LEU A 169 2.33 19.17 -1.71
N ASP A 170 1.33 19.89 -1.18
CA ASP A 170 0.88 21.18 -1.69
C ASP A 170 2.01 22.21 -1.74
N ARG A 171 2.05 23.02 -2.81
CA ARG A 171 3.04 24.09 -3.01
C ARG A 171 4.50 23.63 -2.81
N LYS A 172 4.79 22.37 -3.14
CA LYS A 172 6.12 21.74 -3.04
C LYS A 172 6.76 21.83 -1.63
N ARG A 173 5.96 21.74 -0.56
CA ARG A 173 6.49 21.80 0.83
C ARG A 173 7.33 20.59 1.20
N VAL A 174 7.09 19.42 0.60
CA VAL A 174 8.00 18.26 0.69
C VAL A 174 8.82 18.21 -0.58
N VAL A 175 10.16 18.18 -0.42
CA VAL A 175 11.09 18.18 -1.54
C VAL A 175 10.90 16.92 -2.38
N CYS A 176 10.85 17.09 -3.69
CA CYS A 176 10.46 16.05 -4.64
C CYS A 176 11.28 14.76 -4.52
N HIS A 177 12.61 14.86 -4.45
CA HIS A 177 13.51 13.70 -4.39
C HIS A 177 13.31 12.85 -3.11
N LEU A 178 12.75 13.43 -2.04
CA LEU A 178 12.43 12.70 -0.81
C LEU A 178 11.06 11.99 -0.86
N GLN A 179 10.17 12.37 -1.76
CA GLN A 179 8.78 11.89 -1.73
C GLN A 179 8.69 10.38 -1.95
N ASP A 180 9.38 9.84 -2.95
CA ASP A 180 9.28 8.42 -3.32
C ASP A 180 9.97 7.48 -2.31
N PRO A 181 11.18 7.77 -1.82
CA PRO A 181 11.78 7.03 -0.70
C PRO A 181 10.87 6.99 0.54
N ILE A 182 10.28 8.13 0.91
CA ILE A 182 9.41 8.22 2.08
C ILE A 182 8.11 7.41 1.87
N LYS A 183 7.54 7.35 0.65
CA LYS A 183 6.40 6.47 0.35
C LYS A 183 6.73 5.00 0.56
N GLY A 184 7.97 4.58 0.30
CA GLY A 184 8.43 3.20 0.55
C GLY A 184 8.32 2.78 2.01
N ILE A 185 8.51 3.71 2.95
CA ILE A 185 8.43 3.48 4.40
C ILE A 185 7.02 3.02 4.84
N VAL A 186 5.98 3.28 4.03
CA VAL A 186 4.60 2.86 4.35
C VAL A 186 4.47 1.35 4.57
N LEU A 187 5.29 0.55 3.88
CA LEU A 187 5.31 -0.91 4.05
C LEU A 187 5.92 -1.31 5.41
N VAL A 188 6.92 -0.57 5.89
CA VAL A 188 7.51 -0.76 7.22
C VAL A 188 6.48 -0.44 8.30
N PHE A 189 5.77 0.68 8.19
CA PHE A 189 4.68 1.00 9.11
C PHE A 189 3.57 -0.05 9.09
N SER A 190 3.22 -0.59 7.92
CA SER A 190 2.24 -1.66 7.82
C SER A 190 2.66 -2.93 8.57
N LEU A 191 3.95 -3.31 8.51
CA LEU A 191 4.46 -4.45 9.27
C LEU A 191 4.39 -4.19 10.78
N LEU A 192 4.86 -3.00 11.21
CA LEU A 192 4.82 -2.61 12.62
C LEU A 192 3.38 -2.67 13.17
N TYR A 193 2.43 -2.06 12.46
CA TYR A 193 1.02 -2.09 12.88
C TYR A 193 0.44 -3.50 12.87
N TYR A 194 0.81 -4.34 11.91
CA TYR A 194 0.37 -5.73 11.92
C TYR A 194 0.84 -6.48 13.17
N PHE A 195 2.11 -6.31 13.56
CA PHE A 195 2.65 -6.93 14.78
C PHE A 195 1.98 -6.42 16.06
N PHE A 196 1.75 -5.11 16.18
CA PHE A 196 1.17 -4.52 17.40
C PHE A 196 -0.35 -4.74 17.51
N PHE A 197 -1.10 -4.56 16.43
CA PHE A 197 -2.57 -4.53 16.47
C PHE A 197 -3.21 -5.86 16.12
N CYS A 198 -2.71 -6.59 15.12
CA CYS A 198 -3.37 -7.82 14.71
C CYS A 198 -3.05 -8.99 15.65
N ARG A 199 -1.96 -8.91 16.44
CA ARG A 199 -1.46 -9.96 17.38
C ARG A 199 -1.33 -11.37 16.79
N LYS A 200 -1.58 -11.55 15.49
CA LYS A 200 -1.44 -12.80 14.76
C LYS A 200 0.02 -12.93 14.39
N LEU A 201 0.64 -14.00 14.87
CA LEU A 201 2.00 -14.36 14.46
C LEU A 201 1.99 -14.61 12.96
N MET A 202 2.64 -13.72 12.22
CA MET A 202 2.87 -13.92 10.80
C MET A 202 3.85 -15.09 10.66
N GLY A 203 3.55 -16.05 9.77
CA GLY A 203 4.48 -17.14 9.50
C GLY A 203 5.83 -16.60 9.01
N LEU A 204 6.94 -17.22 9.43
CA LEU A 204 8.30 -16.81 9.09
C LEU A 204 8.48 -16.56 7.58
N GLN A 205 7.90 -17.41 6.73
CA GLN A 205 7.93 -17.26 5.28
C GLN A 205 7.32 -15.95 4.79
N ARG A 206 6.20 -15.50 5.40
CA ARG A 206 5.55 -14.23 5.04
C ARG A 206 6.38 -13.03 5.49
N ILE A 207 7.01 -13.12 6.66
CA ILE A 207 7.93 -12.08 7.16
C ILE A 207 9.12 -11.95 6.20
N PHE A 208 9.77 -13.08 5.88
CA PHE A 208 10.89 -13.11 4.93
C PHE A 208 10.50 -12.54 3.56
N SER A 209 9.33 -12.93 3.05
CA SER A 209 8.84 -12.40 1.77
C SER A 209 8.57 -10.89 1.83
N ALA A 210 7.99 -10.38 2.92
CA ALA A 210 7.76 -8.95 3.12
C ALA A 210 9.09 -8.17 3.26
N THR A 211 10.08 -8.73 3.97
CA THR A 211 11.41 -8.11 4.06
C THR A 211 12.13 -8.08 2.72
N THR A 212 12.00 -9.13 1.90
CA THR A 212 12.53 -9.13 0.52
C THR A 212 11.92 -8.01 -0.31
N ILE A 213 10.60 -7.78 -0.19
CA ILE A 213 9.93 -6.66 -0.86
C ILE A 213 10.46 -5.32 -0.34
N ILE A 214 10.64 -5.16 0.97
CA ILE A 214 11.19 -3.92 1.55
C ILE A 214 12.59 -3.64 1.00
N VAL A 215 13.49 -4.63 1.01
CA VAL A 215 14.85 -4.50 0.47
C VAL A 215 14.81 -4.15 -1.02
N GLY A 216 13.99 -4.85 -1.80
CA GLY A 216 13.81 -4.54 -3.22
C GLY A 216 13.29 -3.12 -3.47
N LEU A 217 12.34 -2.65 -2.65
CA LEU A 217 11.82 -1.28 -2.74
C LEU A 217 12.88 -0.25 -2.40
N PHE A 218 13.66 -0.45 -1.33
CA PHE A 218 14.78 0.44 -0.99
C PHE A 218 15.79 0.51 -2.12
N ILE A 219 16.21 -0.64 -2.68
CA ILE A 219 17.11 -0.66 -3.85
C ILE A 219 16.51 0.12 -5.03
N SER A 220 15.20 0.00 -5.27
CA SER A 220 14.53 0.71 -6.36
C SER A 220 14.46 2.23 -6.19
N ILE A 221 14.28 2.73 -4.95
CA ILE A 221 13.95 4.14 -4.69
C ILE A 221 15.08 4.94 -4.05
N ASP A 222 16.09 4.30 -3.45
CA ASP A 222 17.16 4.99 -2.70
C ASP A 222 17.98 5.93 -3.59
N TYR A 223 18.06 5.68 -4.90
CA TYR A 223 18.78 6.57 -5.79
C TYR A 223 18.22 8.00 -5.77
N GLY A 224 16.91 8.16 -5.52
CA GLY A 224 16.30 9.48 -5.36
C GLY A 224 16.85 10.26 -4.15
N LEU A 225 17.39 9.59 -3.13
CA LEU A 225 18.07 10.27 -2.02
C LEU A 225 19.46 10.78 -2.42
N CYS A 226 20.10 10.13 -3.39
CA CYS A 226 21.43 10.48 -3.88
C CYS A 226 21.40 11.52 -5.01
N ASP A 227 20.30 11.59 -5.76
CA ASP A 227 20.13 12.50 -6.89
C ASP A 227 19.31 13.75 -6.52
N GLU A 228 19.97 14.68 -5.82
CA GLU A 228 19.33 15.94 -5.40
C GLU A 228 18.97 16.84 -6.59
N PHE A 229 19.49 16.60 -7.80
CA PHE A 229 19.28 17.48 -8.96
C PHE A 229 18.15 17.02 -9.85
N ARG A 230 17.60 15.82 -9.66
CA ARG A 230 16.51 15.31 -10.51
C ARG A 230 15.16 15.32 -9.78
N CYS A 231 14.09 15.63 -10.50
CA CYS A 231 12.72 15.49 -10.02
C CYS A 231 11.78 15.22 -11.19
N ARG A 232 11.03 14.11 -11.14
CA ARG A 232 9.98 13.77 -12.14
C ARG A 232 10.47 13.87 -13.60
N GLY A 233 11.68 13.37 -13.83
CA GLY A 233 12.34 13.36 -15.13
C GLY A 233 13.00 14.67 -15.56
N TYR A 234 12.90 15.74 -14.76
CA TYR A 234 13.55 17.02 -15.04
C TYR A 234 14.87 17.16 -14.26
N GLU A 235 15.93 17.56 -14.95
CA GLU A 235 17.22 17.91 -14.38
C GLU A 235 17.23 19.38 -13.96
N ARG A 236 17.65 19.66 -12.73
CA ARG A 236 17.65 20.98 -12.13
C ARG A 236 19.04 21.60 -12.17
N GLU A 237 19.09 22.90 -12.48
CA GLU A 237 20.29 23.71 -12.27
C GLU A 237 20.46 24.10 -10.80
N ARG A 238 19.34 24.32 -10.06
CA ARG A 238 19.37 24.73 -8.65
C ARG A 238 18.28 24.04 -7.82
N ILE A 239 18.63 23.64 -6.60
CA ILE A 239 17.71 23.01 -5.63
C ILE A 239 16.53 23.93 -5.28
N ALA A 240 16.77 25.25 -5.25
CA ALA A 240 15.79 26.26 -4.91
C ALA A 240 14.59 26.31 -5.88
N ASP A 241 14.74 25.79 -7.10
CA ASP A 241 13.69 25.85 -8.13
C ASP A 241 12.49 24.92 -7.79
N ASP A 242 12.72 23.90 -6.95
CA ASP A 242 11.71 22.92 -6.54
C ASP A 242 11.29 23.01 -5.07
N ALA A 243 12.12 23.57 -4.19
CA ALA A 243 11.77 23.77 -2.79
C ALA A 243 10.70 24.89 -2.60
N GLY A 244 10.42 25.66 -3.65
CA GLY A 244 9.59 26.85 -3.54
C GLY A 244 10.22 27.90 -2.62
N ARG A 245 9.44 28.89 -2.18
CA ARG A 245 9.93 29.99 -1.33
C ARG A 245 9.85 29.67 0.18
N TRP A 246 9.90 28.39 0.54
CA TRP A 246 9.71 27.96 1.93
C TRP A 246 11.03 27.91 2.70
N SER A 247 10.95 28.13 4.01
CA SER A 247 12.10 27.96 4.89
C SER A 247 12.42 26.48 5.10
N TRP A 248 13.67 26.16 5.42
CA TRP A 248 14.07 24.78 5.77
C TRP A 248 13.24 24.20 6.92
N HIS A 249 12.94 25.00 7.95
CA HIS A 249 12.08 24.58 9.06
C HIS A 249 10.68 24.17 8.60
N THR A 250 10.13 24.87 7.61
CA THR A 250 8.85 24.53 7.00
C THR A 250 8.94 23.19 6.27
N HIS A 251 9.99 22.94 5.49
CA HIS A 251 10.20 21.66 4.81
C HIS A 251 10.28 20.48 5.78
N VAL A 252 11.02 20.63 6.88
CA VAL A 252 11.14 19.59 7.91
C VAL A 252 9.79 19.32 8.56
N ALA A 253 9.06 20.35 8.98
CA ALA A 253 7.75 20.21 9.61
C ALA A 253 6.75 19.48 8.69
N TRP A 254 6.69 19.86 7.41
CA TRP A 254 5.78 19.22 6.44
C TRP A 254 6.21 17.81 6.06
N THR A 255 7.52 17.52 6.04
CA THR A 255 8.02 16.16 5.88
C THR A 255 7.57 15.25 7.03
N ILE A 256 7.59 15.75 8.28
CA ILE A 256 7.07 15.00 9.43
C ILE A 256 5.56 14.75 9.29
N VAL A 257 4.79 15.77 8.89
CA VAL A 257 3.34 15.63 8.60
C VAL A 257 3.10 14.61 7.49
N TYR A 258 3.93 14.60 6.46
CA TYR A 258 3.85 13.64 5.36
C TYR A 258 4.07 12.20 5.84
N VAL A 259 5.13 11.96 6.63
CA VAL A 259 5.43 10.65 7.23
C VAL A 259 4.29 10.21 8.16
N ALA A 260 3.75 11.11 8.99
CA ALA A 260 2.61 10.82 9.84
C ALA A 260 1.35 10.48 9.02
N GLY A 261 1.11 11.17 7.91
CA GLY A 261 0.03 10.85 6.97
C GLY A 261 0.18 9.45 6.36
N LEU A 262 1.39 9.06 5.94
CA LEU A 262 1.66 7.70 5.44
C LEU A 262 1.51 6.64 6.55
N ALA A 263 1.92 6.94 7.78
CA ALA A 263 1.69 6.06 8.91
C ALA A 263 0.17 5.90 9.16
N LEU A 264 -0.63 6.95 9.12
CA LEU A 264 -2.09 6.84 9.23
C LEU A 264 -2.70 6.04 8.07
N PHE A 265 -2.16 6.15 6.85
CA PHE A 265 -2.59 5.35 5.71
C PHE A 265 -2.31 3.85 5.92
N ALA A 266 -1.14 3.49 6.47
CA ALA A 266 -0.86 2.11 6.87
C ALA A 266 -1.81 1.64 7.98
N ALA A 267 -2.07 2.48 8.98
CA ALA A 267 -3.02 2.19 10.06
C ALA A 267 -4.44 1.99 9.53
N TYR A 268 -4.87 2.75 8.52
CA TYR A 268 -6.16 2.56 7.86
C TYR A 268 -6.33 1.14 7.30
N PHE A 269 -5.34 0.60 6.59
CA PHE A 269 -5.42 -0.78 6.09
C PHE A 269 -5.40 -1.82 7.20
N SER A 270 -4.64 -1.60 8.28
CA SER A 270 -4.66 -2.47 9.46
C SER A 270 -6.03 -2.44 10.17
N LEU A 271 -6.66 -1.27 10.29
CA LEU A 271 -8.01 -1.14 10.84
C LEU A 271 -9.07 -1.74 9.92
N LEU A 272 -8.88 -1.61 8.60
CA LEU A 272 -9.76 -2.20 7.60
C LEU A 272 -9.71 -3.73 7.68
N ASP A 273 -8.51 -4.31 7.77
CA ASP A 273 -8.28 -5.74 8.03
C ASP A 273 -8.99 -6.20 9.31
N LEU A 274 -8.81 -5.47 10.40
CA LEU A 274 -9.46 -5.75 11.67
C LEU A 274 -10.99 -5.67 11.55
N TYR A 275 -11.57 -4.62 10.99
CA TYR A 275 -13.02 -4.42 11.03
C TYR A 275 -13.80 -5.17 9.95
N VAL A 276 -13.18 -5.50 8.82
CA VAL A 276 -13.83 -6.22 7.72
C VAL A 276 -13.67 -7.73 7.86
N LEU A 277 -12.54 -8.22 8.41
CA LEU A 277 -12.31 -9.66 8.56
C LEU A 277 -12.69 -10.20 9.94
N ASP A 278 -12.64 -9.39 11.00
CA ASP A 278 -13.06 -9.80 12.33
C ASP A 278 -14.59 -9.73 12.44
N ASN A 279 -15.24 -10.74 11.87
CA ASN A 279 -16.67 -10.97 11.98
C ASN A 279 -17.00 -11.41 13.41
N GLY A 280 -17.08 -10.42 14.31
CA GLY A 280 -17.66 -10.41 15.64
C GLY A 280 -17.94 -11.77 16.28
N GLU A 281 -17.02 -12.21 17.13
CA GLU A 281 -17.28 -12.95 18.38
C GLU A 281 -16.01 -13.30 19.16
N MET A 282 -14.83 -12.80 18.78
CA MET A 282 -13.78 -12.62 19.78
C MET A 282 -14.12 -11.39 20.62
N GLU A 283 -15.10 -11.55 21.53
CA GLU A 283 -14.87 -10.97 22.85
C GLU A 283 -13.46 -11.37 23.23
N CYS A 284 -12.65 -10.37 23.52
CA CYS A 284 -11.27 -10.53 23.94
C CYS A 284 -11.31 -11.29 25.27
N HIS A 285 -11.50 -12.61 25.23
CA HIS A 285 -11.00 -13.48 26.27
C HIS A 285 -9.56 -13.07 26.38
N GLN A 286 -9.23 -12.42 27.50
CA GLN A 286 -7.88 -12.08 27.88
C GLN A 286 -7.06 -13.35 27.71
N VAL A 287 -6.40 -13.48 26.57
CA VAL A 287 -5.32 -14.43 26.41
C VAL A 287 -4.25 -13.83 27.31
N ASN A 288 -4.27 -14.24 28.58
CA ASN A 288 -3.16 -14.08 29.49
C ASN A 288 -2.00 -14.76 28.79
N ILE A 289 -1.20 -13.97 28.08
CA ILE A 289 0.01 -14.43 27.42
C ILE A 289 0.87 -14.97 28.57
N PRO A 290 1.05 -16.30 28.69
CA PRO A 290 1.87 -16.82 29.76
C PRO A 290 3.30 -16.32 29.50
N SER A 291 3.97 -15.83 30.55
CA SER A 291 5.34 -15.31 30.53
C SER A 291 6.37 -16.32 29.97
N SER A 292 5.97 -17.57 29.74
CA SER A 292 6.74 -18.59 29.04
C SER A 292 6.96 -18.29 27.55
N PHE A 293 6.13 -17.45 26.89
CA PHE A 293 6.28 -17.17 25.45
C PHE A 293 7.58 -16.43 25.10
N LEU A 294 8.12 -15.63 26.03
CA LEU A 294 9.44 -15.00 25.88
C LEU A 294 10.60 -16.00 26.11
N SER A 295 10.35 -17.14 26.77
CA SER A 295 11.34 -18.21 26.92
C SER A 295 11.42 -19.16 25.71
N THR A 296 10.43 -19.13 24.81
CA THR A 296 10.32 -20.11 23.71
C THR A 296 11.25 -19.78 22.53
N VAL A 297 11.71 -18.54 22.39
CA VAL A 297 12.78 -18.20 21.42
C VAL A 297 14.14 -18.79 21.87
N SER A 298 14.27 -19.16 23.15
CA SER A 298 15.43 -19.90 23.68
C SER A 298 15.18 -21.42 23.79
N ARG A 299 13.95 -21.91 23.59
CA ARG A 299 13.57 -23.32 23.83
C ARG A 299 13.20 -24.12 22.58
N SER A 300 13.48 -23.62 21.38
CA SER A 300 13.48 -24.42 20.15
C SER A 300 14.49 -25.58 20.13
N VAL A 301 15.13 -25.91 21.27
CA VAL A 301 16.05 -27.05 21.44
C VAL A 301 15.72 -27.91 22.68
N SER A 302 14.65 -27.67 23.45
CA SER A 302 14.34 -28.54 24.61
C SER A 302 12.85 -28.74 24.89
N PHE A 303 12.38 -29.96 24.63
CA PHE A 303 11.13 -30.49 25.15
C PHE A 303 11.18 -30.61 26.67
N PRO A 304 10.09 -30.27 27.36
CA PRO A 304 9.56 -31.23 28.31
C PRO A 304 8.03 -31.37 28.27
N SER A 305 7.61 -32.62 28.38
CA SER A 305 6.25 -33.09 28.62
C SER A 305 5.80 -32.74 30.04
N SER A 306 4.57 -32.22 30.20
CA SER A 306 3.82 -32.39 31.45
C SER A 306 2.31 -32.30 31.20
N ASN A 307 1.65 -33.43 31.44
CA ASN A 307 0.20 -33.60 31.49
C ASN A 307 -0.43 -32.74 32.60
N ASN A 308 -1.56 -32.10 32.32
CA ASN A 308 -2.65 -31.96 33.29
C ASN A 308 -3.97 -31.62 32.56
N ALA A 309 -4.97 -32.47 32.82
CA ALA A 309 -6.29 -32.45 32.20
C ALA A 309 -7.21 -31.42 32.87
N ALA A 310 -7.96 -30.67 32.05
CA ALA A 310 -9.19 -29.99 32.46
C ALA A 310 -10.19 -30.04 31.31
N SER A 311 -11.35 -30.64 31.57
CA SER A 311 -12.46 -30.86 30.65
C SER A 311 -13.25 -29.58 30.37
N SER A 312 -13.42 -29.20 29.11
CA SER A 312 -14.40 -28.18 28.68
C SER A 312 -15.45 -28.79 27.74
N GLN A 313 -16.70 -28.74 28.17
CA GLN A 313 -17.88 -29.15 27.40
C GLN A 313 -18.06 -28.24 26.16
N PHE A 314 -18.16 -28.86 24.99
CA PHE A 314 -18.49 -28.18 23.73
C PHE A 314 -20.02 -28.13 23.55
N ILE A 315 -20.58 -26.92 23.48
CA ILE A 315 -21.94 -26.68 23.00
C ILE A 315 -21.87 -26.49 21.49
N THR A 316 -22.30 -27.50 20.74
CA THR A 316 -22.48 -27.44 19.28
C THR A 316 -23.75 -26.66 18.95
N SER A 317 -23.61 -25.37 18.64
CA SER A 317 -24.65 -24.62 17.92
C SER A 317 -24.42 -24.74 16.42
N SER A 318 -25.17 -25.64 15.77
CA SER A 318 -25.21 -25.80 14.32
C SER A 318 -25.96 -24.63 13.67
N SER A 319 -25.26 -23.53 13.38
CA SER A 319 -25.78 -22.47 12.50
C SER A 319 -25.18 -22.61 11.11
N ASP A 320 -26.04 -22.76 10.11
CA ASP A 320 -25.69 -22.94 8.69
C ASP A 320 -24.59 -21.99 8.18
N PRO A 321 -23.51 -22.51 7.56
CA PRO A 321 -22.38 -21.70 7.07
C PRO A 321 -22.69 -20.92 5.78
N SER A 322 -23.90 -21.04 5.21
CA SER A 322 -24.28 -20.37 3.96
C SER A 322 -24.57 -18.87 4.11
N HIS A 323 -24.69 -18.36 5.35
CA HIS A 323 -25.01 -16.96 5.60
C HIS A 323 -23.78 -16.02 5.73
N LEU A 324 -22.56 -16.57 5.72
CA LEU A 324 -21.32 -15.81 5.93
C LEU A 324 -20.84 -15.01 4.70
N THR A 325 -21.30 -15.37 3.49
CA THR A 325 -20.81 -14.77 2.23
C THR A 325 -21.59 -13.51 1.79
N LYS A 326 -22.65 -13.13 2.52
CA LYS A 326 -23.55 -12.01 2.17
C LYS A 326 -23.16 -10.64 2.73
N LYS A 327 -22.27 -10.53 3.71
CA LYS A 327 -22.32 -9.36 4.61
C LYS A 327 -21.63 -8.07 4.13
N HIS A 328 -20.56 -8.11 3.31
CA HIS A 328 -19.87 -6.85 2.95
C HIS A 328 -19.59 -6.73 1.46
N SER A 329 -20.52 -6.07 0.76
CA SER A 329 -20.25 -5.52 -0.57
C SER A 329 -19.12 -4.48 -0.48
N VAL A 330 -18.04 -4.69 -1.23
CA VAL A 330 -16.90 -3.74 -1.31
C VAL A 330 -17.36 -2.35 -1.73
N VAL A 331 -18.23 -2.29 -2.75
CA VAL A 331 -18.76 -1.02 -3.27
C VAL A 331 -19.65 -0.35 -2.23
N HIS A 332 -20.39 -1.12 -1.44
CA HIS A 332 -21.23 -0.58 -0.35
C HIS A 332 -20.38 0.01 0.77
N LEU A 333 -19.28 -0.65 1.14
CA LEU A 333 -18.32 -0.13 2.10
C LEU A 333 -17.65 1.14 1.59
N ALA A 334 -17.19 1.15 0.34
CA ALA A 334 -16.59 2.31 -0.30
C ALA A 334 -17.54 3.50 -0.36
N MET A 335 -18.82 3.27 -0.73
CA MET A 335 -19.86 4.30 -0.77
C MET A 335 -20.02 4.98 0.59
N TRP A 336 -20.24 4.20 1.66
CA TRP A 336 -20.42 4.77 3.00
C TRP A 336 -19.16 5.45 3.53
N LEU A 337 -17.98 4.88 3.28
CA LEU A 337 -16.70 5.50 3.64
C LEU A 337 -16.57 6.89 3.03
N HIS A 338 -16.96 7.05 1.75
CA HIS A 338 -16.91 8.33 1.04
C HIS A 338 -18.01 9.30 1.45
N ILE A 339 -19.22 8.83 1.80
CA ILE A 339 -20.27 9.69 2.37
C ILE A 339 -19.80 10.33 3.68
N PHE A 340 -19.26 9.53 4.62
CA PHE A 340 -18.68 10.06 5.86
C PHE A 340 -17.46 10.94 5.57
N GLY A 341 -16.64 10.53 4.61
CA GLY A 341 -15.51 11.31 4.11
C GLY A 341 -15.90 12.70 3.65
N LEU A 342 -16.97 12.83 2.87
CA LEU A 342 -17.46 14.11 2.37
C LEU A 342 -17.85 15.03 3.53
N VAL A 343 -18.53 14.50 4.56
CA VAL A 343 -18.86 15.26 5.78
C VAL A 343 -17.60 15.73 6.50
N ILE A 344 -16.58 14.86 6.62
CA ILE A 344 -15.30 15.19 7.26
C ILE A 344 -14.54 16.26 6.47
N ILE A 345 -14.46 16.13 5.15
CA ILE A 345 -13.80 17.13 4.29
C ILE A 345 -14.53 18.48 4.37
N LEU A 346 -15.87 18.49 4.33
CA LEU A 346 -16.64 19.71 4.53
C LEU A 346 -16.38 20.35 5.89
N ALA A 347 -16.21 19.54 6.96
CA ALA A 347 -15.88 20.05 8.29
C ALA A 347 -14.43 20.61 8.37
N LEU A 348 -13.54 20.22 7.46
CA LEU A 348 -12.16 20.69 7.38
C LEU A 348 -11.98 21.93 6.49
N PHE A 349 -13.04 22.60 6.02
CA PHE A 349 -12.92 23.78 5.14
C PHE A 349 -12.04 24.91 5.74
N TRP A 350 -12.01 25.03 7.07
CA TRP A 350 -11.29 26.08 7.78
C TRP A 350 -9.77 25.95 7.68
N THR A 351 -9.24 24.79 7.31
CA THR A 351 -7.79 24.57 7.22
C THR A 351 -7.14 25.45 6.16
N ASP A 352 -7.86 25.73 5.06
CA ASP A 352 -7.34 26.57 3.98
C ASP A 352 -7.41 28.08 4.29
N LEU A 353 -8.12 28.46 5.36
CA LEU A 353 -8.13 29.83 5.90
C LEU A 353 -6.92 30.12 6.79
N THR A 354 -6.20 29.08 7.24
CA THR A 354 -5.04 29.24 8.12
C THR A 354 -3.84 29.71 7.28
N PRO A 355 -3.24 30.90 7.53
CA PRO A 355 -2.23 31.48 6.64
C PRO A 355 -0.97 30.62 6.42
N THR A 356 -0.63 29.77 7.38
CA THR A 356 0.51 28.84 7.28
C THR A 356 0.19 27.58 6.49
N LEU A 357 -1.10 27.22 6.39
CA LEU A 357 -1.56 25.97 5.78
C LEU A 357 -2.17 26.19 4.39
N GLY A 358 -2.96 27.25 4.21
CA GLY A 358 -3.76 27.49 3.00
C GLY A 358 -3.26 28.63 2.13
N LYS A 359 -4.01 28.91 1.05
CA LYS A 359 -3.76 30.04 0.15
C LYS A 359 -4.61 31.26 0.46
N GLY A 360 -5.81 31.09 0.99
CA GLY A 360 -6.71 32.20 1.29
C GLY A 360 -6.31 32.93 2.56
N LYS A 361 -6.27 34.27 2.52
CA LYS A 361 -6.07 35.10 3.72
C LYS A 361 -7.38 35.43 4.43
N ASN A 362 -8.49 35.34 3.70
CA ASN A 362 -9.83 35.62 4.19
C ASN A 362 -10.84 34.66 3.53
N PHE A 363 -12.07 34.67 4.03
CA PHE A 363 -13.13 33.78 3.56
C PHE A 363 -13.50 33.99 2.09
N ALA A 364 -13.46 35.24 1.60
CA ALA A 364 -13.79 35.56 0.21
C ALA A 364 -12.74 35.00 -0.76
N GLU A 365 -11.45 35.16 -0.46
CA GLU A 365 -10.35 34.57 -1.24
C GLU A 365 -10.42 33.04 -1.23
N PHE A 366 -10.65 32.44 -0.07
CA PHE A 366 -10.85 31.00 0.04
C PHE A 366 -11.98 30.52 -0.88
N TRP A 367 -13.15 31.17 -0.80
CA TRP A 367 -14.29 30.83 -1.63
C TRP A 367 -13.98 30.98 -3.13
N ASN A 368 -13.30 32.05 -3.52
CA ASN A 368 -12.88 32.26 -4.91
C ASN A 368 -11.91 31.19 -5.39
N TYR A 369 -10.89 30.84 -4.60
CA TYR A 369 -9.96 29.75 -4.96
C TYR A 369 -10.68 28.41 -5.05
N THR A 370 -11.57 28.11 -4.11
CA THR A 370 -12.33 26.85 -4.14
C THR A 370 -13.27 26.80 -5.34
N LEU A 371 -14.02 27.86 -5.62
CA LEU A 371 -14.93 27.93 -6.78
C LEU A 371 -14.17 27.83 -8.11
N ASN A 372 -13.09 28.60 -8.28
CA ASN A 372 -12.26 28.55 -9.48
C ASN A 372 -11.64 27.16 -9.66
N GLY A 373 -11.13 26.56 -8.57
CA GLY A 373 -10.63 25.19 -8.57
C GLY A 373 -11.69 24.20 -9.05
N MET A 374 -12.91 24.27 -8.52
CA MET A 374 -14.03 23.42 -8.95
C MET A 374 -14.38 23.63 -10.43
N MET A 375 -14.47 24.87 -10.91
CA MET A 375 -14.78 25.17 -12.32
C MET A 375 -13.70 24.61 -13.27
N CYS A 376 -12.42 24.68 -12.88
CA CYS A 376 -11.32 24.14 -13.68
C CYS A 376 -11.40 22.62 -13.95
N HIS A 377 -12.21 21.86 -13.19
CA HIS A 377 -12.42 20.43 -13.44
C HIS A 377 -13.34 20.16 -14.64
N PHE A 378 -14.12 21.14 -15.05
CA PHE A 378 -15.10 21.04 -16.14
C PHE A 378 -14.77 21.94 -17.33
N GLU A 379 -13.84 22.89 -17.16
CA GLU A 379 -13.37 23.73 -18.25
C GLU A 379 -12.49 22.92 -19.21
N LYS A 380 -12.91 22.84 -20.47
CA LYS A 380 -12.18 22.09 -21.51
C LYS A 380 -10.87 22.80 -21.85
N PRO A 381 -9.81 22.05 -22.18
CA PRO A 381 -8.56 22.65 -22.64
C PRO A 381 -8.82 23.47 -23.91
N VAL A 382 -8.44 24.75 -23.87
CA VAL A 382 -8.49 25.65 -25.03
C VAL A 382 -7.40 25.22 -26.03
N PRO A 383 -7.65 25.24 -27.35
CA PRO A 383 -6.62 24.94 -28.34
C PRO A 383 -5.40 25.85 -28.15
N PRO A 384 -4.17 25.35 -28.39
CA PRO A 384 -2.93 26.08 -28.12
C PRO A 384 -2.81 27.42 -28.87
N ASN A 385 -3.58 27.60 -29.95
CA ASN A 385 -3.56 28.79 -30.80
C ASN A 385 -4.30 30.01 -30.20
N LEU A 386 -5.08 29.83 -29.12
CA LEU A 386 -5.85 30.91 -28.48
C LEU A 386 -5.24 31.43 -27.17
N GLY A 387 -3.98 31.07 -26.88
CA GLY A 387 -3.26 31.47 -25.67
C GLY A 387 -3.26 30.38 -24.58
N PRO A 388 -2.55 30.62 -23.46
CA PRO A 388 -2.43 29.65 -22.39
C PRO A 388 -3.81 29.41 -21.73
N PRO A 389 -4.25 28.15 -21.57
CA PRO A 389 -5.54 27.85 -20.97
C PRO A 389 -5.56 28.36 -19.51
N PRO A 390 -6.62 29.06 -19.08
CA PRO A 390 -6.68 29.68 -17.76
C PRO A 390 -6.57 28.66 -16.61
N CYS A 391 -7.03 27.43 -16.84
CA CYS A 391 -7.04 26.32 -15.90
C CYS A 391 -5.97 25.24 -16.17
N GLY A 392 -5.04 25.45 -17.11
CA GLY A 392 -4.03 24.44 -17.44
C GLY A 392 -4.64 23.08 -17.86
N ASN A 393 -3.97 21.99 -17.50
CA ASN A 393 -4.42 20.62 -17.75
C ASN A 393 -5.24 20.02 -16.60
N VAL A 394 -5.87 20.84 -15.74
CA VAL A 394 -6.65 20.36 -14.58
C VAL A 394 -7.74 19.37 -15.01
N PHE A 395 -8.49 19.67 -16.08
CA PHE A 395 -9.49 18.76 -16.62
C PHE A 395 -8.90 17.37 -16.89
N LEU A 396 -7.83 17.29 -17.67
CA LEU A 396 -7.22 16.02 -18.06
C LEU A 396 -6.74 15.22 -16.85
N TYR A 397 -5.91 15.83 -15.99
CA TYR A 397 -5.31 15.12 -14.87
C TYR A 397 -6.33 14.76 -13.80
N SER A 398 -7.30 15.63 -13.53
CA SER A 398 -8.35 15.35 -12.55
C SER A 398 -9.17 14.13 -12.99
N TRP A 399 -9.69 14.08 -14.21
CA TRP A 399 -10.54 12.95 -14.66
C TRP A 399 -9.79 11.61 -14.69
N PHE A 400 -8.54 11.58 -15.15
CA PHE A 400 -7.73 10.35 -15.08
C PHE A 400 -7.39 9.96 -13.62
N PHE A 401 -7.12 10.95 -12.77
CA PHE A 401 -6.89 10.71 -11.35
C PHE A 401 -8.15 10.17 -10.67
N MET A 402 -9.33 10.71 -10.95
CA MET A 402 -10.63 10.25 -10.42
C MET A 402 -10.90 8.79 -10.82
N CYS A 403 -10.71 8.47 -12.10
CA CYS A 403 -10.94 7.13 -12.62
C CYS A 403 -10.00 6.11 -11.95
N SER A 404 -8.69 6.43 -11.89
CA SER A 404 -7.70 5.59 -11.21
C SER A 404 -7.94 5.49 -9.70
N TYR A 405 -8.38 6.57 -9.05
CA TYR A 405 -8.73 6.61 -7.63
C TYR A 405 -9.93 5.72 -7.30
N VAL A 406 -11.03 5.81 -8.05
CA VAL A 406 -12.20 4.94 -7.83
C VAL A 406 -11.82 3.47 -8.02
N LEU A 407 -11.05 3.17 -9.08
CA LEU A 407 -10.54 1.83 -9.33
C LEU A 407 -9.64 1.35 -8.18
N PHE A 408 -8.73 2.19 -7.70
CA PHE A 408 -7.84 1.92 -6.59
C PHE A 408 -8.61 1.61 -5.30
N VAL A 409 -9.61 2.41 -4.93
CA VAL A 409 -10.42 2.21 -3.72
C VAL A 409 -11.11 0.84 -3.77
N VAL A 410 -11.77 0.51 -4.88
CA VAL A 410 -12.48 -0.76 -5.03
C VAL A 410 -11.50 -1.93 -5.02
N MET A 411 -10.42 -1.85 -5.79
CA MET A 411 -9.46 -2.95 -5.92
C MET A 411 -8.63 -3.16 -4.66
N SER A 412 -8.27 -2.11 -3.92
CA SER A 412 -7.52 -2.24 -2.67
C SER A 412 -8.37 -2.92 -1.58
N MET A 413 -9.63 -2.51 -1.41
CA MET A 413 -10.56 -3.18 -0.49
C MET A 413 -10.85 -4.61 -0.92
N LYS A 414 -11.12 -4.83 -2.22
CA LYS A 414 -11.37 -6.18 -2.76
C LYS A 414 -10.15 -7.09 -2.56
N PHE A 415 -8.95 -6.60 -2.86
CA PHE A 415 -7.71 -7.35 -2.69
C PHE A 415 -7.42 -7.63 -1.21
N LEU A 416 -7.71 -6.70 -0.30
CA LEU A 416 -7.60 -6.94 1.14
C LEU A 416 -8.52 -8.08 1.58
N ILE A 417 -9.78 -8.09 1.14
CA ILE A 417 -10.72 -9.17 1.47
C ILE A 417 -10.27 -10.52 0.91
N LEU A 418 -9.73 -10.54 -0.31
CA LEU A 418 -9.25 -11.77 -0.96
C LEU A 418 -7.95 -12.29 -0.34
N SER A 419 -7.00 -11.40 -0.06
CA SER A 419 -5.69 -11.74 0.51
C SER A 419 -5.73 -11.98 2.02
N GLN A 420 -6.76 -11.44 2.70
CA GLN A 420 -6.90 -11.45 4.16
C GLN A 420 -5.63 -10.94 4.88
N SER A 421 -5.00 -9.92 4.30
CA SER A 421 -3.74 -9.37 4.79
C SER A 421 -3.55 -7.91 4.36
N ALA A 422 -3.58 -7.00 5.33
CA ALA A 422 -3.20 -5.61 5.14
C ALA A 422 -1.78 -5.46 4.59
N VAL A 423 -0.81 -6.21 5.15
CA VAL A 423 0.59 -6.17 4.72
C VAL A 423 0.75 -6.57 3.27
N TYR A 424 0.07 -7.64 2.83
CA TYR A 424 0.15 -8.09 1.43
C TYR A 424 -0.50 -7.06 0.50
N THR A 425 -1.59 -6.42 0.93
CA THR A 425 -2.25 -5.35 0.19
C THR A 425 -1.31 -4.15 0.01
N ILE A 426 -0.69 -3.67 1.09
CA ILE A 426 0.28 -2.57 1.04
C ILE A 426 1.51 -2.95 0.21
N ALA A 427 2.07 -4.14 0.39
CA ALA A 427 3.20 -4.61 -0.41
C ALA A 427 2.89 -4.61 -1.91
N THR A 428 1.67 -5.02 -2.30
CA THR A 428 1.20 -5.00 -3.69
C THR A 428 1.06 -3.57 -4.21
N MET A 429 0.52 -2.65 -3.40
CA MET A 429 0.43 -1.23 -3.78
C MET A 429 1.82 -0.60 -3.93
N SER A 430 2.76 -0.89 -3.02
CA SER A 430 4.12 -0.34 -3.04
C SER A 430 4.95 -0.77 -4.24
N THR A 431 4.60 -1.88 -4.91
CA THR A 431 5.22 -2.26 -6.19
C THR A 431 4.99 -1.21 -7.30
N SER A 432 4.05 -0.29 -7.14
CA SER A 432 3.91 0.85 -8.03
C SER A 432 5.12 1.79 -8.03
N LEU A 433 5.91 1.87 -6.95
CA LEU A 433 7.05 2.77 -6.83
C LEU A 433 8.14 2.56 -7.90
N PRO A 434 8.67 1.33 -8.12
CA PRO A 434 9.62 1.10 -9.22
C PRO A 434 9.01 1.41 -10.60
N PHE A 435 7.71 1.16 -10.82
CA PHE A 435 7.06 1.54 -12.08
C PHE A 435 6.99 3.06 -12.27
N VAL A 436 6.79 3.82 -11.18
CA VAL A 436 6.82 5.29 -11.20
C VAL A 436 8.23 5.78 -11.54
N GLY A 437 9.28 5.17 -10.97
CA GLY A 437 10.68 5.50 -11.30
C GLY A 437 11.02 5.25 -12.77
N ILE A 438 10.58 4.11 -13.32
CA ILE A 438 10.70 3.81 -14.75
C ILE A 438 9.93 4.84 -15.58
N TRP A 439 8.71 5.20 -15.18
CA TRP A 439 7.91 6.20 -15.90
C TRP A 439 8.61 7.56 -15.99
N TRP A 440 9.13 8.08 -14.88
CA TRP A 440 9.83 9.38 -14.87
C TRP A 440 11.21 9.35 -15.54
N SER A 441 11.74 8.16 -15.85
CA SER A 441 12.94 8.02 -16.68
C SER A 441 12.61 8.05 -18.18
N LEU A 442 11.36 7.72 -18.55
CA LEU A 442 10.85 7.72 -19.93
C LEU A 442 10.18 9.05 -20.32
N PHE A 443 9.54 9.69 -19.35
CA PHE A 443 8.78 10.92 -19.52
C PHE A 443 9.25 11.98 -18.53
N HIS A 444 9.27 13.25 -18.97
CA HIS A 444 9.44 14.37 -18.06
C HIS A 444 8.25 15.33 -18.13
N ALA A 445 7.96 15.99 -17.02
CA ALA A 445 6.97 17.06 -16.95
C ALA A 445 7.63 18.39 -17.34
N ALA A 446 7.14 19.05 -18.40
CA ALA A 446 7.70 20.33 -18.82
C ALA A 446 7.23 21.47 -17.90
N PRO A 447 8.14 22.19 -17.20
CA PRO A 447 7.77 23.17 -16.17
C PRO A 447 7.13 24.45 -16.73
N HIS A 448 7.24 24.71 -18.04
CA HIS A 448 6.81 25.97 -18.67
C HIS A 448 5.76 25.82 -19.79
N THR A 449 5.44 24.59 -20.20
CA THR A 449 4.51 24.33 -21.31
C THR A 449 3.37 23.44 -20.85
N THR A 450 2.24 24.08 -20.50
CA THR A 450 0.90 23.47 -20.27
C THR A 450 0.81 22.24 -19.36
N GLY A 451 1.90 21.75 -18.75
CA GLY A 451 1.99 20.51 -17.99
C GLY A 451 2.16 19.25 -18.85
N LEU A 452 2.24 19.33 -20.19
CA LEU A 452 2.29 18.14 -21.03
C LEU A 452 3.51 17.26 -20.74
N LEU A 453 3.27 15.94 -20.74
CA LEU A 453 4.33 14.94 -20.60
C LEU A 453 5.05 14.80 -21.93
N ILE A 454 6.36 15.04 -21.91
CA ILE A 454 7.22 14.91 -23.08
C ILE A 454 7.94 13.57 -22.98
N TRP A 455 7.86 12.77 -24.04
CA TRP A 455 8.65 11.56 -24.16
C TRP A 455 10.11 11.92 -24.38
N SER A 456 10.96 11.56 -23.42
CA SER A 456 12.39 11.82 -23.47
C SER A 456 13.10 10.75 -22.63
N PRO A 457 13.30 9.56 -23.20
CA PRO A 457 13.94 8.48 -22.49
C PRO A 457 15.38 8.88 -22.17
N SER A 458 15.73 8.78 -20.90
CA SER A 458 17.08 9.02 -20.39
C SER A 458 17.53 7.85 -19.54
N VAL A 459 18.80 7.45 -19.68
CA VAL A 459 19.40 6.40 -18.84
C VAL A 459 19.90 7.07 -17.57
N THR A 460 19.19 6.81 -16.48
CA THR A 460 19.40 7.47 -15.18
C THR A 460 19.72 6.43 -14.14
N GLY A 461 20.34 6.83 -13.03
CA GLY A 461 20.48 5.91 -11.90
C GLY A 461 19.12 5.49 -11.33
N GLU A 462 18.10 6.37 -11.38
CA GLU A 462 16.71 6.02 -11.00
C GLU A 462 16.18 4.83 -11.83
N LEU A 463 16.41 4.84 -13.15
CA LEU A 463 16.01 3.77 -14.05
C LEU A 463 16.74 2.47 -13.71
N ILE A 464 18.07 2.54 -13.53
CA ILE A 464 18.90 1.36 -13.23
C ILE A 464 18.47 0.75 -11.90
N CYS A 465 18.34 1.55 -10.84
CA CYS A 465 17.89 1.11 -9.53
C CYS A 465 16.46 0.54 -9.58
N SER A 466 15.53 1.20 -10.28
CA SER A 466 14.18 0.70 -10.47
C SER A 466 14.15 -0.65 -11.19
N LEU A 467 14.96 -0.82 -12.24
CA LEU A 467 15.07 -2.08 -12.99
C LEU A 467 15.74 -3.20 -12.18
N LEU A 468 16.68 -2.88 -11.29
CA LEU A 468 17.34 -3.86 -10.42
C LEU A 468 16.45 -4.30 -9.23
N GLY A 469 15.76 -3.35 -8.59
CA GLY A 469 14.91 -3.66 -7.44
C GLY A 469 13.56 -4.28 -7.83
N LEU A 470 13.02 -3.98 -9.02
CA LEU A 470 11.74 -4.54 -9.48
C LEU A 470 11.72 -6.09 -9.49
N PRO A 471 12.71 -6.81 -10.04
CA PRO A 471 12.81 -8.27 -9.93
C PRO A 471 12.77 -8.77 -8.48
N ILE A 472 13.48 -8.11 -7.56
CA ILE A 472 13.52 -8.49 -6.14
C ILE A 472 12.14 -8.34 -5.51
N VAL A 473 11.44 -7.23 -5.78
CA VAL A 473 10.05 -6.99 -5.36
C VAL A 473 9.12 -8.06 -5.93
N MET A 474 9.26 -8.40 -7.21
CA MET A 474 8.44 -9.40 -7.88
C MET A 474 8.66 -10.81 -7.29
N VAL A 475 9.89 -11.18 -6.94
CA VAL A 475 10.19 -12.43 -6.23
C VAL A 475 9.51 -12.45 -4.86
N GLY A 476 9.64 -11.40 -4.06
CA GLY A 476 8.98 -11.31 -2.76
C GLY A 476 7.45 -11.39 -2.87
N LEU A 477 6.86 -10.73 -3.86
CA LEU A 477 5.42 -10.81 -4.16
C LEU A 477 4.98 -12.20 -4.61
N TYR A 478 5.80 -12.90 -5.40
CA TYR A 478 5.54 -14.27 -5.83
C TYR A 478 5.53 -15.22 -4.63
N LEU A 479 6.50 -15.08 -3.70
CA LEU A 479 6.56 -15.87 -2.48
C LEU A 479 5.35 -15.62 -1.55
N LEU A 480 4.92 -14.36 -1.40
CA LEU A 480 3.67 -14.05 -0.68
C LEU A 480 2.45 -14.69 -1.34
N CYS A 481 2.37 -14.64 -2.67
CA CYS A 481 1.30 -15.26 -3.45
C CYS A 481 1.26 -16.78 -3.27
N LYS A 482 2.42 -17.44 -3.38
CA LYS A 482 2.58 -18.89 -3.19
C LYS A 482 2.15 -19.30 -1.78
N THR A 483 2.58 -18.55 -0.77
CA THR A 483 2.21 -18.80 0.63
C THR A 483 0.70 -18.66 0.84
N HIS A 484 0.09 -17.61 0.29
CA HIS A 484 -1.37 -17.40 0.37
C HIS A 484 -2.15 -18.55 -0.27
N PHE A 485 -1.76 -19.02 -1.45
CA PHE A 485 -2.44 -20.17 -2.09
C PHE A 485 -2.27 -21.47 -1.32
N LYS A 486 -1.10 -21.70 -0.70
CA LYS A 486 -0.86 -22.85 0.17
C LYS A 486 -1.80 -22.83 1.38
N ASP A 487 -1.90 -21.68 2.05
CA ASP A 487 -2.81 -21.50 3.20
C ASP A 487 -4.28 -21.63 2.79
N TYR A 488 -4.63 -21.13 1.61
CA TYR A 488 -5.96 -21.28 1.03
C TYR A 488 -6.33 -22.74 0.77
N GLN A 489 -5.41 -23.54 0.21
CA GLN A 489 -5.62 -24.98 -0.04
C GLN A 489 -5.83 -25.75 1.27
N TRP A 490 -5.01 -25.48 2.29
CA TRP A 490 -5.15 -26.11 3.61
C TRP A 490 -6.49 -25.78 4.27
N SER A 491 -6.94 -24.52 4.18
CA SER A 491 -8.27 -24.12 4.69
C SER A 491 -9.42 -24.86 3.99
N ARG A 492 -9.29 -25.19 2.70
CA ARG A 492 -10.28 -25.99 1.96
C ARG A 492 -10.33 -27.44 2.42
N ILE A 493 -9.18 -28.08 2.59
CA ILE A 493 -9.08 -29.49 3.02
C ILE A 493 -9.68 -29.68 4.42
N ALA A 494 -9.42 -28.73 5.33
CA ALA A 494 -9.97 -28.75 6.68
C ALA A 494 -11.52 -28.75 6.68
N ARG A 495 -12.17 -28.00 5.77
CA ARG A 495 -13.64 -27.98 5.68
C ARG A 495 -14.23 -29.29 5.13
N THR A 496 -13.57 -29.92 4.18
CA THR A 496 -14.08 -31.19 3.60
C THR A 496 -14.06 -32.33 4.60
N GLN A 497 -13.07 -32.37 5.51
CA GLN A 497 -12.99 -33.41 6.55
C GLN A 497 -14.09 -33.27 7.61
N VAL A 498 -14.43 -32.04 8.03
CA VAL A 498 -15.51 -31.79 9.00
C VAL A 498 -16.88 -32.20 8.42
N GLY A 499 -17.12 -31.93 7.13
CA GLY A 499 -18.36 -32.33 6.47
C GLY A 499 -18.55 -33.85 6.36
N SER A 500 -17.46 -34.60 6.14
CA SER A 500 -17.53 -36.07 5.98
C SER A 500 -17.81 -36.81 7.30
N ASN A 501 -17.34 -36.28 8.43
CA ASN A 501 -17.56 -36.93 9.74
C ASN A 501 -18.99 -36.78 10.25
N ASN A 502 -19.72 -35.74 9.81
CA ASN A 502 -21.12 -35.51 10.19
C ASN A 502 -22.12 -36.33 9.36
N ILE A 503 -21.68 -37.05 8.32
CA ILE A 503 -22.54 -37.93 7.50
C ILE A 503 -22.47 -39.39 7.99
N LEU A 504 -21.49 -39.71 8.84
CA LEU A 504 -21.25 -41.06 9.38
C LEU A 504 -21.66 -41.20 10.86
N ALA A 505 -22.29 -40.18 11.44
CA ALA A 505 -22.93 -40.17 12.75
C ALA A 505 -24.42 -39.88 12.55
#